data_AF-A0A7H8PPG1-F1
#
_entry.id   AF-A0A7H8PPG1-F1
#
_cell.length_a   1.000
_cell.length_b   1.000
_cell.length_c   1.000
_cell.angle_alpha   90.00
_cell.angle_beta   90.00
_cell.angle_gamma   90.00
#
_symmetry.space_group_name_H-M   'P 1'
#
loop_
_entity.id
_entity.type
_entity.pdbx_description
1 polymer ?
#
loop_
_entity_poly.entity_id
_entity_poly.type
_entity_poly.pdbx_seq_one_letter_code
_entity_poly.pdbx_strand_id
1 'polypeptide(L)'
;MKNKKQHTNTSPFKVPKNYFEEFDTKLFDAIEHQQSNEIPIDLSTGFKTPETYFDTLENKILNTVTATPKKTKVISLFSKRKIFLFSSIAAMIALLITIYTNHNTEETINSLDIADIQNYLLEDVIDISYTDIAEMIDDTDEISFIEELQINDESLIEYLSEEELDDDNIYLD
;
A
#
# COMPACT_ATOMS: atom_id res chain seq x y z
N MET A 1 -17.12 21.74 -31.95
CA MET A 1 -16.72 20.31 -31.92
C MET A 1 -16.57 19.81 -33.36
N LYS A 2 -15.45 19.20 -33.73
CA LYS A 2 -15.25 18.64 -35.09
C LYS A 2 -15.63 17.16 -35.08
N ASN A 3 -16.72 16.83 -35.76
CA ASN A 3 -17.21 15.47 -35.95
C ASN A 3 -16.19 14.65 -36.75
N LYS A 4 -15.52 13.68 -36.10
CA LYS A 4 -14.72 12.67 -36.80
C LYS A 4 -15.70 11.82 -37.61
N LYS A 5 -15.60 11.89 -38.93
CA LYS A 5 -16.34 11.03 -39.85
C LYS A 5 -16.06 9.57 -39.47
N GLN A 6 -17.13 8.84 -39.18
CA GLN A 6 -17.08 7.41 -38.88
C GLN A 6 -16.54 6.69 -40.11
N HIS A 7 -15.73 5.65 -39.89
CA HIS A 7 -15.20 4.79 -40.94
C HIS A 7 -16.38 4.19 -41.72
N THR A 8 -16.53 4.58 -42.98
CA THR A 8 -17.43 3.90 -43.91
C THR A 8 -16.80 2.55 -44.22
N ASN A 9 -17.30 1.48 -43.60
CA ASN A 9 -16.80 0.10 -43.71
C ASN A 9 -17.09 -0.55 -45.07
N THR A 10 -16.95 0.19 -46.18
CA THR A 10 -17.08 -0.36 -47.53
C THR A 10 -15.69 -0.64 -48.05
N SER A 11 -15.19 -1.87 -47.85
CA SER A 11 -13.96 -2.32 -48.49
C SER A 11 -14.15 -2.24 -50.02
N PRO A 12 -13.20 -1.66 -50.77
CA PRO A 12 -13.29 -1.62 -52.23
C PRO A 12 -13.09 -3.01 -52.84
N PHE A 13 -12.54 -3.97 -52.09
CA PHE A 13 -12.39 -5.36 -52.51
C PHE A 13 -13.65 -6.16 -52.19
N LYS A 14 -14.18 -6.84 -53.21
CA LYS A 14 -15.35 -7.73 -53.09
C LYS A 14 -14.97 -9.15 -53.45
N VAL A 15 -15.54 -10.10 -52.72
CA VAL A 15 -15.46 -11.52 -53.08
C VAL A 15 -16.33 -11.79 -54.32
N PRO A 16 -15.96 -12.80 -55.13
CA PRO A 16 -16.78 -13.22 -56.27
C PRO A 16 -18.19 -13.66 -55.82
N LYS A 17 -19.16 -13.57 -56.73
CA LYS A 17 -20.52 -14.10 -56.50
C LYS A 17 -20.42 -15.61 -56.25
N ASN A 18 -21.18 -16.11 -55.28
CA ASN A 18 -21.22 -17.52 -54.89
C ASN A 18 -19.87 -18.11 -54.39
N TYR A 19 -18.91 -17.27 -53.99
CA TYR A 19 -17.57 -17.73 -53.58
C TYR A 19 -17.62 -18.77 -52.47
N PHE A 20 -18.45 -18.54 -51.44
CA PHE A 20 -18.52 -19.43 -50.28
C PHE A 20 -19.41 -20.65 -50.56
N GLU A 21 -20.47 -20.47 -51.33
CA GLU A 21 -21.43 -21.50 -51.72
C GLU A 21 -20.79 -22.57 -52.62
N GLU A 22 -19.82 -22.18 -53.44
CA GLU A 22 -19.08 -23.07 -54.35
C GLU A 22 -17.67 -23.41 -53.83
N PHE A 23 -17.32 -23.05 -52.60
CA PHE A 23 -15.97 -23.25 -52.08
C PHE A 23 -15.63 -24.74 -51.93
N ASP A 24 -16.50 -25.50 -51.27
CA ASP A 24 -16.27 -26.92 -50.98
C ASP A 24 -16.15 -27.74 -52.27
N THR A 25 -17.02 -27.47 -53.26
CA THR A 25 -17.00 -28.17 -54.54
C THR A 25 -15.71 -27.89 -55.31
N LYS A 26 -15.27 -26.62 -55.37
CA LYS A 26 -14.00 -26.23 -56.01
C LYS A 26 -12.79 -26.79 -55.27
N LEU A 27 -12.86 -26.89 -53.95
CA LEU A 27 -11.79 -27.46 -53.13
C LEU A 27 -11.60 -28.96 -53.40
N PHE A 28 -12.69 -29.73 -53.40
CA PHE A 28 -12.62 -31.17 -53.68
C PHE A 28 -12.20 -31.46 -55.12
N ASP A 29 -12.71 -30.71 -56.08
CA ASP A 29 -12.32 -30.78 -57.50
C ASP A 29 -10.80 -30.49 -57.67
N ALA A 30 -10.29 -29.46 -57.00
CA ALA A 30 -8.86 -29.14 -57.03
C ALA A 30 -7.97 -30.24 -56.41
N ILE A 31 -8.43 -30.89 -55.34
CA ILE A 31 -7.69 -31.99 -54.69
C ILE A 31 -7.66 -33.24 -55.59
N GLU A 32 -8.76 -33.56 -56.26
CA GLU A 32 -8.85 -34.70 -57.17
C GLU A 32 -7.98 -34.52 -58.42
N HIS A 33 -8.01 -33.32 -59.01
CA HIS A 33 -7.21 -32.98 -60.21
C HIS A 33 -5.71 -32.76 -59.91
N GLN A 34 -5.32 -32.47 -58.67
CA GLN A 34 -3.90 -32.45 -58.27
C GLN A 34 -3.21 -33.82 -58.44
N GLN A 35 -3.95 -34.92 -58.34
CA GLN A 35 -3.41 -36.27 -58.48
C GLN A 35 -3.19 -36.67 -59.95
N SER A 36 -3.88 -36.02 -60.90
CA SER A 36 -3.80 -36.31 -62.34
C SER A 36 -2.86 -35.37 -63.13
N ASN A 37 -2.20 -34.40 -62.48
CA ASN A 37 -1.35 -33.39 -63.13
C ASN A 37 -2.09 -32.53 -64.18
N GLU A 38 -3.43 -32.52 -64.15
CA GLU A 38 -4.28 -31.72 -65.03
C GLU A 38 -4.68 -30.44 -64.30
N ILE A 39 -4.41 -29.28 -64.90
CA ILE A 39 -4.77 -27.99 -64.32
C ILE A 39 -6.22 -27.67 -64.74
N PRO A 40 -7.17 -27.47 -63.79
CA PRO A 40 -8.52 -27.04 -64.13
C PRO A 40 -8.50 -25.74 -64.95
N ILE A 41 -9.29 -25.70 -66.04
CA ILE A 41 -9.17 -24.75 -67.15
C ILE A 41 -9.62 -23.30 -66.80
N ASP A 42 -10.17 -23.05 -65.61
CA ASP A 42 -10.51 -21.69 -65.17
C ASP A 42 -9.53 -21.17 -64.12
N LEU A 43 -8.37 -20.70 -64.58
CA LEU A 43 -7.39 -20.01 -63.72
C LEU A 43 -7.85 -18.60 -63.30
N SER A 44 -9.06 -18.17 -63.63
CA SER A 44 -9.57 -16.90 -63.13
C SER A 44 -9.94 -17.08 -61.66
N THR A 45 -9.14 -16.51 -60.76
CA THR A 45 -9.33 -16.62 -59.30
C THR A 45 -10.63 -15.96 -58.80
N GLY A 46 -11.44 -15.40 -59.71
CA GLY A 46 -12.66 -14.65 -59.44
C GLY A 46 -12.42 -13.29 -58.79
N PHE A 47 -11.25 -13.05 -58.19
CA PHE A 47 -10.92 -11.81 -57.51
C PHE A 47 -10.53 -10.73 -58.52
N LYS A 48 -11.23 -9.60 -58.46
CA LYS A 48 -10.91 -8.41 -59.27
C LYS A 48 -10.49 -7.28 -58.36
N THR A 49 -9.42 -6.60 -58.75
CA THR A 49 -9.04 -5.34 -58.11
C THR A 49 -10.01 -4.23 -58.52
N PRO A 50 -10.26 -3.24 -57.66
CA PRO A 50 -11.01 -2.05 -58.03
C PRO A 50 -10.41 -1.35 -59.24
N GLU A 51 -11.27 -0.70 -60.04
CA GLU A 51 -10.83 0.18 -61.12
C GLU A 51 -9.90 1.26 -60.55
N THR A 52 -8.80 1.57 -61.24
CA THR A 52 -7.77 2.54 -60.83
C THR A 52 -6.98 2.23 -59.54
N TYR A 53 -7.04 0.99 -59.03
CA TYR A 53 -6.28 0.60 -57.83
C TYR A 53 -4.79 0.89 -57.97
N PHE A 54 -4.15 0.39 -59.04
CA PHE A 54 -2.71 0.55 -59.25
C PHE A 54 -2.33 1.99 -59.61
N ASP A 55 -3.19 2.71 -60.34
CA ASP A 55 -2.96 4.11 -60.72
C ASP A 55 -2.90 5.04 -59.50
N THR A 56 -3.67 4.72 -58.45
CA THR A 56 -3.73 5.51 -57.21
C THR A 56 -2.83 4.96 -56.11
N LEU A 57 -2.33 3.72 -56.25
CA LEU A 57 -1.55 3.03 -55.23
C LEU A 57 -0.24 3.78 -54.92
N GLU A 58 0.52 4.14 -55.95
CA GLU A 58 1.80 4.83 -55.80
C GLU A 58 1.63 6.15 -55.03
N ASN A 59 0.69 6.98 -55.48
CA ASN A 59 0.34 8.25 -54.85
C ASN A 59 -0.13 8.05 -53.40
N LYS A 60 -0.91 6.99 -53.12
CA LYS A 60 -1.38 6.68 -51.78
C LYS A 60 -0.21 6.32 -50.87
N ILE A 61 0.69 5.44 -51.31
CA ILE A 61 1.89 5.03 -50.56
C ILE A 61 2.76 6.26 -50.26
N LEU A 62 3.09 7.04 -51.28
CA LEU A 62 3.91 8.25 -51.16
C LEU A 62 3.27 9.26 -50.20
N ASN A 63 1.97 9.47 -50.28
CA ASN A 63 1.26 10.35 -49.36
C ASN A 63 1.29 9.82 -47.92
N THR A 64 1.23 8.51 -47.67
CA THR A 64 1.36 7.96 -46.31
C THR A 64 2.77 8.08 -45.75
N VAL A 65 3.79 7.91 -46.57
CA VAL A 65 5.19 7.89 -46.11
C VAL A 65 5.78 9.30 -46.00
N THR A 66 5.39 10.21 -46.91
CA THR A 66 5.86 11.61 -46.91
C THR A 66 4.95 12.55 -46.13
N ALA A 67 3.73 12.14 -45.79
CA ALA A 67 2.92 12.89 -44.83
C ALA A 67 3.68 12.96 -43.51
N THR A 68 4.15 14.18 -43.20
CA THR A 68 4.69 14.51 -41.89
C THR A 68 3.74 13.97 -40.83
N PRO A 69 4.21 13.15 -39.86
CA PRO A 69 3.33 12.55 -38.87
C PRO A 69 2.58 13.69 -38.20
N LYS A 70 1.26 13.70 -38.38
CA LYS A 70 0.38 14.71 -37.81
C LYS A 70 0.63 14.66 -36.32
N LYS A 71 1.31 15.68 -35.77
CA LYS A 71 1.75 15.78 -34.37
C LYS A 71 0.58 15.40 -33.49
N THR A 72 0.55 14.15 -33.05
CA THR A 72 -0.55 13.65 -32.23
C THR A 72 -0.41 14.40 -30.92
N LYS A 73 -1.54 14.85 -30.37
CA LYS A 73 -1.54 15.50 -29.06
C LYS A 73 -1.25 14.42 -28.02
N VAL A 74 0.02 14.09 -27.86
CA VAL A 74 0.49 13.24 -26.78
C VAL A 74 0.36 14.05 -25.50
N ILE A 75 -0.44 13.53 -24.57
CA ILE A 75 -0.53 14.07 -23.21
C ILE A 75 0.36 13.18 -22.34
N SER A 76 1.22 13.81 -21.53
CA SER A 76 2.02 13.09 -20.54
C SER A 76 1.09 12.41 -19.54
N LEU A 77 1.20 11.09 -19.38
CA LEU A 77 0.36 10.33 -18.45
C LEU A 77 0.69 10.66 -16.99
N PHE A 78 1.96 10.96 -16.71
CA PHE A 78 2.42 11.32 -15.38
C PHE A 78 2.86 12.78 -15.36
N SER A 79 2.17 13.58 -14.55
CA SER A 79 2.55 14.97 -14.28
C SER A 79 3.23 15.01 -12.92
N LYS A 80 4.52 15.36 -12.89
CA LYS A 80 5.31 15.50 -11.65
C LYS A 80 4.60 16.38 -10.61
N ARG A 81 3.80 17.37 -11.06
CA ARG A 81 3.00 18.24 -10.18
C ARG A 81 1.98 17.49 -9.33
N LYS A 82 1.35 16.43 -9.86
CA LYS A 82 0.36 15.64 -9.09
C LYS A 82 1.04 14.69 -8.11
N ILE A 83 2.25 14.20 -8.44
CA ILE A 83 3.01 13.29 -7.58
C ILE A 83 3.42 14.00 -6.29
N PHE A 84 3.89 15.25 -6.37
CA PHE A 84 4.19 16.05 -5.16
C PHE A 84 2.96 16.32 -4.29
N LEU A 85 1.76 16.46 -4.88
CA LEU A 85 0.53 16.68 -4.11
C LEU A 85 0.11 15.46 -3.26
N PHE A 86 0.37 14.24 -3.75
CA PHE A 86 0.06 13.01 -3.01
C PHE A 86 1.18 12.59 -2.02
N SER A 87 2.32 13.28 -2.03
CA SER A 87 3.46 12.98 -1.14
C SER A 87 3.11 13.16 0.35
N SER A 88 2.25 14.11 0.68
CA SER A 88 1.85 14.38 2.08
C SER A 88 1.03 13.22 2.67
N ILE A 89 0.10 12.67 1.90
CA ILE A 89 -0.71 11.52 2.32
C ILE A 89 0.16 10.28 2.51
N ALA A 90 1.11 10.05 1.59
CA ALA A 90 2.06 8.95 1.73
C ALA A 90 2.95 9.10 2.98
N ALA A 91 3.43 10.32 3.28
CA ALA A 91 4.22 10.59 4.49
C ALA A 91 3.40 10.37 5.77
N MET A 92 2.13 10.77 5.79
CA MET A 92 1.23 10.54 6.93
C MET A 92 1.01 9.04 7.18
N ILE A 93 0.78 8.27 6.13
CA ILE A 93 0.63 6.80 6.21
C ILE A 93 1.94 6.16 6.70
N ALA A 94 3.08 6.61 6.19
CA ALA A 94 4.39 6.11 6.64
C ALA A 94 4.61 6.39 8.13
N LEU A 95 4.28 7.59 8.61
CA LEU A 95 4.36 7.94 10.04
C LEU A 95 3.47 7.05 10.91
N LEU A 96 2.22 6.83 10.48
CA LEU A 96 1.29 5.95 11.19
C LEU A 96 1.80 4.52 11.29
N ILE A 97 2.36 3.99 10.21
CA ILE A 97 2.98 2.65 10.20
C ILE A 97 4.16 2.61 11.15
N THR A 98 5.08 3.58 11.08
CA THR A 98 6.26 3.63 11.95
C THR A 98 5.89 3.67 13.43
N ILE A 99 4.94 4.52 13.82
CA ILE A 99 4.47 4.62 15.20
C ILE A 99 3.81 3.30 15.64
N TYR A 100 2.93 2.74 14.81
CA TYR A 100 2.22 1.49 15.12
C TYR A 100 3.18 0.30 15.28
N THR A 101 4.22 0.22 14.46
CA THR A 101 5.21 -0.88 14.54
C THR A 101 6.22 -0.75 15.67
N ASN A 102 6.32 0.44 16.30
CA ASN A 102 7.32 0.71 17.34
C ASN A 102 6.79 0.47 18.77
N HIS A 103 5.61 -0.13 18.94
CA HIS A 103 5.05 -0.42 20.26
C HIS A 103 5.29 -1.89 20.65
N ASN A 104 6.53 -2.19 21.03
CA ASN A 104 6.91 -3.47 21.66
C ASN A 104 7.92 -3.21 22.79
N THR A 105 7.65 -2.24 23.65
CA THR A 105 8.34 -2.16 24.94
C THR A 105 7.39 -2.76 25.98
N GLU A 106 7.71 -3.97 26.44
CA GLU A 106 7.11 -4.48 27.68
C GLU A 106 7.74 -3.66 28.82
N GLU A 107 7.14 -2.50 29.11
CA GLU A 107 7.51 -1.69 30.27
C GLU A 107 7.27 -2.55 31.53
N THR A 108 8.36 -2.99 32.14
CA THR A 108 8.34 -3.84 33.34
C THR A 108 8.71 -2.96 34.53
N ILE A 109 8.16 -3.22 35.72
CA ILE A 109 8.49 -2.45 36.94
C ILE A 109 10.02 -2.39 37.19
N ASN A 110 10.76 -3.40 36.72
CA ASN A 110 12.21 -3.49 36.80
C ASN A 110 12.99 -2.48 35.93
N SER A 111 12.34 -1.77 35.00
CA SER A 111 12.97 -0.72 34.18
C SER A 111 12.82 0.67 34.77
N LEU A 112 12.12 0.81 35.91
CA LEU A 112 11.93 2.09 36.58
C LEU A 112 13.14 2.44 37.44
N ASP A 113 13.63 3.68 37.34
CA ASP A 113 14.71 4.16 38.20
C ASP A 113 14.15 4.46 39.61
N ILE A 114 14.95 4.22 40.64
CA ILE A 114 14.57 4.51 42.03
C ILE A 114 14.32 6.02 42.20
N ALA A 115 15.07 6.85 41.50
CA ALA A 115 14.88 8.30 41.50
C ALA A 115 13.48 8.69 40.98
N ASP A 116 12.96 7.98 39.98
CA ASP A 116 11.63 8.24 39.44
C ASP A 116 10.52 7.84 40.43
N ILE A 117 10.69 6.71 41.13
CA ILE A 117 9.78 6.26 42.19
C ILE A 117 9.73 7.27 43.33
N GLN A 118 10.90 7.75 43.77
CA GLN A 118 10.97 8.74 44.85
C GLN A 118 10.30 10.06 44.46
N ASN A 119 10.56 10.56 43.26
CA ASN A 119 9.91 11.78 42.77
C ASN A 119 8.39 11.61 42.71
N TYR A 120 7.91 10.46 42.25
CA TYR A 120 6.47 10.15 42.19
C TYR A 120 5.80 10.12 43.57
N LEU A 121 6.49 9.61 44.60
CA LEU A 121 5.99 9.61 45.98
C LEU A 121 6.03 11.01 46.62
N LEU A 122 7.04 11.83 46.30
CA LEU A 122 7.22 13.17 46.87
C LEU A 122 6.34 14.23 46.23
N GLU A 123 5.90 14.04 44.98
CA GLU A 123 5.09 15.02 44.25
C GLU A 123 3.61 15.02 44.71
N ASP A 124 3.30 14.37 45.84
CA ASP A 124 1.97 14.32 46.47
C ASP A 124 0.88 13.83 45.50
N VAL A 125 1.28 13.02 44.51
CA VAL A 125 0.35 12.43 43.53
C VAL A 125 -0.46 11.31 44.16
N ILE A 126 0.05 10.72 45.24
CA ILE A 126 -0.57 9.63 45.97
C ILE A 126 -0.96 10.12 47.37
N ASP A 127 -2.26 10.28 47.59
CA ASP A 127 -2.85 10.53 48.91
C ASP A 127 -2.97 9.20 49.67
N ILE A 128 -1.86 8.74 50.23
CA ILE A 128 -1.81 7.56 51.11
C ILE A 128 -1.44 8.05 52.50
N SER A 129 -2.33 7.80 53.47
CA SER A 129 -2.05 8.07 54.86
C SER A 129 -1.30 6.91 55.52
N TYR A 130 -0.63 7.18 56.65
CA TYR A 130 0.02 6.12 57.44
C TYR A 130 -0.94 5.00 57.86
N THR A 131 -2.22 5.31 58.06
CA THR A 131 -3.24 4.30 58.39
C THR A 131 -3.57 3.39 57.21
N ASP A 132 -3.57 3.93 55.99
CA ASP A 132 -3.79 3.14 54.78
C ASP A 132 -2.61 2.19 54.54
N ILE A 133 -1.38 2.67 54.76
CA ILE A 133 -0.17 1.82 54.67
C ILE A 133 -0.24 0.69 55.70
N ALA A 134 -0.63 1.00 56.94
CA ALA A 134 -0.74 0.02 58.01
C ALA A 134 -1.81 -1.05 57.73
N GLU A 135 -2.94 -0.68 57.13
CA GLU A 135 -4.00 -1.63 56.73
C GLU A 135 -3.57 -2.49 55.51
N MET A 136 -2.70 -1.97 54.65
CA MET A 136 -2.12 -2.73 53.54
C MET A 136 -1.05 -3.73 54.00
N ILE A 137 -0.38 -3.48 55.13
CA ILE A 137 0.59 -4.38 55.77
C ILE A 137 -0.15 -5.33 56.75
N ASP A 138 -1.30 -5.88 56.34
CA ASP A 138 -2.07 -6.84 57.14
C ASP A 138 -1.71 -8.29 56.78
N ASP A 139 -0.43 -8.62 56.87
CA ASP A 139 0.05 -9.99 57.01
C ASP A 139 1.47 -9.98 57.62
N THR A 140 1.59 -10.63 58.78
CA THR A 140 2.79 -10.71 59.64
C THR A 140 4.08 -11.22 58.96
N ASP A 141 4.00 -11.68 57.71
CA ASP A 141 5.11 -12.26 56.97
C ASP A 141 5.99 -11.21 56.25
N GLU A 142 5.49 -10.00 55.98
CA GLU A 142 6.23 -8.93 55.28
C GLU A 142 7.02 -7.96 56.19
N ILE A 143 6.85 -8.04 57.52
CA ILE A 143 7.58 -7.19 58.48
C ILE A 143 9.07 -7.58 58.57
N SER A 144 9.44 -8.77 58.09
CA SER A 144 10.83 -9.24 58.00
C SER A 144 11.75 -8.29 57.21
N PHE A 145 11.20 -7.53 56.26
CA PHE A 145 11.92 -6.50 55.52
C PHE A 145 12.42 -5.34 56.41
N ILE A 146 11.64 -4.96 57.43
CA ILE A 146 12.03 -3.91 58.39
C ILE A 146 13.19 -4.39 59.26
N GLU A 147 13.24 -5.68 59.59
CA GLU A 147 14.33 -6.27 60.36
C GLU A 147 15.64 -6.36 59.54
N GLU A 148 15.54 -6.45 58.21
CA GLU A 148 16.69 -6.43 57.29
C GLU A 148 17.22 -5.01 57.01
N LEU A 149 16.42 -3.99 57.31
CA LEU A 149 16.84 -2.58 57.25
C LEU A 149 17.89 -2.31 58.34
N GLN A 150 19.17 -2.26 57.95
CA GLN A 150 20.29 -1.89 58.83
C GLN A 150 20.27 -0.38 59.15
N ILE A 151 19.25 0.07 59.87
CA ILE A 151 19.16 1.44 60.37
C ILE A 151 20.20 1.59 61.48
N ASN A 152 21.08 2.59 61.35
CA ASN A 152 22.06 2.90 62.39
C ASN A 152 21.35 3.59 63.57
N ASP A 153 21.64 3.14 64.80
CA ASP A 153 21.12 3.70 66.04
C ASP A 153 21.33 5.22 66.13
N GLU A 154 22.47 5.73 65.64
CA GLU A 154 22.77 7.17 65.66
C GLU A 154 21.81 7.98 64.79
N SER A 155 21.52 7.50 63.58
CA SER A 155 20.56 8.13 62.65
C SER A 155 19.13 8.03 63.16
N LEU A 156 18.79 6.95 63.86
CA LEU A 156 17.48 6.79 64.48
C LEU A 156 17.31 7.76 65.65
N ILE A 157 18.32 7.89 66.52
CA ILE A 157 18.31 8.82 67.64
C ILE A 157 18.22 10.27 67.15
N GLU A 158 18.96 10.63 66.09
CA GLU A 158 18.89 11.96 65.48
C GLU A 158 17.46 12.26 64.99
N TYR A 159 16.86 11.36 64.20
CA TYR A 159 15.48 11.48 63.74
C TYR A 159 14.48 11.64 64.89
N LEU A 160 14.57 10.78 65.92
CA LEU A 160 13.68 10.81 67.09
C LEU A 160 13.88 12.06 67.96
N SER A 161 15.04 12.70 67.87
CA SER A 161 15.33 13.94 68.61
C SER A 161 14.91 15.21 67.87
N GLU A 162 14.77 15.12 66.55
CA GLU A 162 14.40 16.25 65.68
C GLU A 162 12.88 16.37 65.51
N GLU A 163 12.14 15.27 65.64
CA GLU A 163 10.68 15.26 65.80
C GLU A 163 10.28 15.67 67.23
N GLU A 164 9.46 16.72 67.34
CA GLU A 164 8.83 17.11 68.60
C GLU A 164 7.68 16.13 68.84
N LEU A 165 7.95 15.02 69.55
CA LEU A 165 6.94 14.03 69.89
C LEU A 165 5.80 14.70 70.66
N ASP A 166 4.67 14.94 70.00
CA ASP A 166 3.43 15.30 70.67
C ASP A 166 3.06 14.16 71.63
N ASP A 167 2.95 14.49 72.92
CA ASP A 167 2.81 13.59 74.09
C ASP A 167 1.55 12.69 74.04
N ASP A 168 0.69 12.88 73.04
CA ASP A 168 -0.62 12.22 72.91
C ASP A 168 -0.56 10.78 72.35
N ASN A 169 0.59 10.33 71.83
CA ASN A 169 0.75 8.99 71.22
C ASN A 169 1.56 7.97 72.03
N ILE A 170 2.01 8.31 73.25
CA ILE A 170 2.71 7.35 74.13
C ILE A 170 1.67 6.60 74.98
N TYR A 171 1.17 5.48 74.47
CA TYR A 171 0.47 4.49 75.30
C TYR A 171 1.51 3.70 76.11
N LEU A 172 1.73 4.12 77.35
CA LEU A 172 2.28 3.26 78.41
C LEU A 172 1.12 2.50 79.05
N ASP A 173 1.20 1.18 78.98
CA ASP A 173 0.28 0.21 79.62
C ASP A 173 0.10 0.48 81.14
#